data_AF-A0A7J0AJ37-F1
#
_entry.id   AF-A0A7J0AJ37-F1
#
_cell.length_a   1.000
_cell.length_b   1.000
_cell.length_c   1.000
_cell.angle_alpha   90.00
_cell.angle_beta   90.00
_cell.angle_gamma   90.00
#
_symmetry.space_group_name_H-M   'P 1'
#
loop_
_entity.id
_entity.type
_entity.pdbx_description
1 polymer ?
#
loop_
_entity_poly.entity_id
_entity_poly.type
_entity_poly.pdbx_seq_one_letter_code
_entity_poly.pdbx_strand_id
1 'polypeptide(L)'
;MKKIICALAITILALGVAADTHKVLQIFQGGQVTHSFNIEDVEYMEITDAIDAPTGITAKYTSGSITVSWNGTEGATYNVYRSADGTSFALIAQGITTTTYTDTKPLTATNYYRVEAVIDDITSEPSEISEPIIPNSEALEEGLYLGIMGFNYDIYKYPLSKLDQNSISNANNFIDALAIDRQTLLYYSVDQAITTMQSCRLPDNLMNAAIVTFTDGLDMGSLMVDGVSYEEDEEYSAALNARIKNENIAGMPITAYTIGVKGKDVTDVNKFRSNLQMLASSPENAFEVSDISEVKAILS
;
A
#
# COMPACT_ATOMS: atom_id res chain seq x y z
N MET A 1 17.83 -31.06 -23.16
CA MET A 1 18.92 -31.74 -23.91
C MET A 1 20.12 -30.81 -23.87
N LYS A 2 21.11 -31.08 -22.99
CA LYS A 2 22.26 -30.18 -22.75
C LYS A 2 23.06 -30.03 -24.05
N LYS A 3 23.15 -28.81 -24.60
CA LYS A 3 24.06 -28.48 -25.70
C LYS A 3 25.46 -28.36 -25.10
N ILE A 4 26.16 -29.49 -25.02
CA ILE A 4 27.57 -29.52 -24.66
C ILE A 4 28.35 -28.91 -25.83
N ILE A 5 28.93 -27.73 -25.63
CA ILE A 5 29.94 -27.19 -26.54
C ILE A 5 31.24 -27.92 -26.21
N CYS A 6 31.52 -29.01 -26.92
CA CYS A 6 32.84 -29.63 -26.91
C CYS A 6 33.72 -28.92 -27.94
N ALA A 7 34.68 -28.12 -27.48
CA ALA A 7 35.79 -27.70 -28.32
C ALA A 7 36.80 -28.85 -28.42
N LEU A 8 37.05 -29.35 -29.63
CA LEU A 8 38.07 -30.36 -29.89
C LEU A 8 39.11 -29.77 -30.84
N ALA A 9 40.35 -29.65 -30.39
CA ALA A 9 41.46 -29.36 -31.29
C ALA A 9 41.81 -30.64 -32.06
N ILE A 10 41.50 -30.70 -33.36
CA ILE A 10 41.86 -31.83 -34.23
C ILE A 10 43.10 -31.42 -35.03
N THR A 11 44.20 -32.16 -34.86
CA THR A 11 45.32 -32.15 -35.81
C THR A 11 45.03 -33.14 -36.93
N ILE A 12 44.85 -32.65 -38.16
CA ILE A 12 44.86 -33.49 -39.37
C ILE A 12 46.31 -33.60 -39.85
N LEU A 13 46.93 -34.77 -39.65
CA LEU A 13 48.14 -35.16 -40.38
C LEU A 13 47.71 -35.80 -41.70
N ALA A 14 47.57 -35.01 -42.76
CA ALA A 14 47.38 -35.52 -44.10
C ALA A 14 48.74 -35.79 -44.75
N LEU A 15 49.11 -37.07 -44.85
CA LEU A 15 50.17 -37.55 -45.75
C LEU A 15 49.68 -37.41 -47.19
N GLY A 16 50.09 -36.34 -47.89
CA GLY A 16 49.86 -36.21 -49.33
C GLY A 16 49.96 -34.78 -49.86
N VAL A 17 51.12 -34.46 -50.43
CA VAL A 17 51.48 -33.37 -51.35
C VAL A 17 50.53 -32.15 -51.37
N ALA A 18 51.02 -31.06 -50.75
CA ALA A 18 50.38 -29.75 -50.56
C ALA A 18 49.18 -29.72 -49.60
N ALA A 19 49.36 -30.31 -48.41
CA ALA A 19 48.47 -30.06 -47.29
C ALA A 19 48.78 -28.69 -46.69
N ASP A 20 47.84 -27.75 -46.85
CA ASP A 20 47.82 -26.51 -46.09
C ASP A 20 47.67 -26.90 -44.61
N THR A 21 48.74 -26.79 -43.84
CA THR A 21 48.88 -27.37 -42.49
C THR A 21 48.35 -26.45 -41.40
N HIS A 22 47.28 -25.72 -41.69
CA HIS A 22 46.70 -24.79 -40.73
C HIS A 22 45.89 -25.55 -39.69
N LYS A 23 46.26 -25.39 -38.43
CA LYS A 23 45.44 -25.84 -37.29
C LYS A 23 44.12 -25.07 -37.34
N VAL A 24 42.99 -25.75 -37.19
CA VAL A 24 41.67 -25.13 -37.21
C VAL A 24 40.95 -25.29 -35.88
N LEU A 25 40.16 -24.29 -35.52
CA LEU A 25 39.13 -24.35 -34.49
C LEU A 25 37.78 -24.61 -35.16
N GLN A 26 37.08 -25.67 -34.78
CA GLN A 26 35.76 -26.01 -35.31
C GLN A 26 34.68 -25.90 -34.22
N ILE A 27 33.57 -25.23 -34.55
CA ILE A 27 32.39 -25.14 -33.68
C ILE A 27 31.37 -26.16 -34.15
N PHE A 28 30.92 -27.02 -33.23
CA PHE A 28 29.91 -28.05 -33.52
C PHE A 28 28.55 -27.66 -32.94
N GLN A 29 27.49 -27.81 -33.73
CA GLN A 29 26.11 -27.72 -33.27
C GLN A 29 25.31 -28.90 -33.84
N GLY A 30 24.70 -29.72 -32.96
CA GLY A 30 23.96 -30.91 -33.39
C GLY A 30 24.80 -31.98 -34.09
N GLY A 31 26.11 -32.05 -33.79
CA GLY A 31 27.04 -33.01 -34.41
C GLY A 31 27.56 -32.61 -35.80
N GLN A 32 27.20 -31.42 -36.30
CA GLN A 32 27.71 -30.84 -37.54
C GLN A 32 28.67 -29.69 -37.24
N VAL A 33 29.71 -29.52 -38.06
CA VAL A 33 30.57 -28.33 -38.02
C VAL A 33 29.78 -27.15 -38.60
N THR A 34 29.51 -26.12 -37.80
CA THR A 34 28.82 -24.91 -38.26
C THR A 34 29.79 -23.80 -38.63
N HIS A 35 30.98 -23.77 -38.01
CA HIS A 35 32.02 -22.80 -38.28
C HIS A 35 33.41 -23.45 -38.17
N SER A 36 34.36 -22.97 -38.96
CA SER A 36 35.76 -23.38 -38.93
C SER A 36 36.65 -22.16 -39.10
N PHE A 37 37.59 -21.96 -38.20
CA PHE A 37 38.53 -20.84 -38.20
C PHE A 37 39.95 -21.38 -38.24
N ASN A 38 40.85 -20.77 -39.00
CA ASN A 38 42.28 -21.05 -38.81
C ASN A 38 42.69 -20.50 -37.45
N ILE A 39 43.44 -21.28 -36.67
CA ILE A 39 43.84 -20.88 -35.32
C ILE A 39 44.73 -19.64 -35.33
N GLU A 40 45.46 -19.41 -36.42
CA GLU A 40 46.36 -18.28 -36.60
C GLU A 40 45.60 -16.95 -36.73
N ASP A 41 44.33 -17.01 -37.16
CA ASP A 41 43.44 -15.86 -37.31
C ASP A 41 42.61 -15.60 -36.03
N VAL A 42 42.69 -16.47 -35.02
CA VAL A 42 41.93 -16.35 -33.77
C VAL A 42 42.74 -15.56 -32.75
N GLU A 43 42.44 -14.27 -32.64
CA GLU A 43 43.08 -13.37 -31.67
C GLU A 43 42.58 -13.61 -30.22
N TYR A 44 41.30 -13.95 -30.06
CA TYR A 44 40.70 -14.30 -28.77
C TYR A 44 39.44 -15.16 -28.96
N MET A 45 39.06 -15.93 -27.94
CA MET A 45 37.84 -16.73 -27.89
C MET A 45 37.13 -16.54 -26.56
N GLU A 46 35.85 -16.19 -26.61
CA GLU A 46 34.96 -16.15 -25.46
C GLU A 46 33.86 -17.18 -25.64
N ILE A 47 33.59 -17.95 -24.59
CA ILE A 47 32.43 -18.82 -24.50
C ILE A 47 31.54 -18.20 -23.44
N THR A 48 30.39 -17.66 -23.86
CA THR A 48 29.37 -17.19 -22.94
C THR A 48 28.31 -18.28 -22.79
N ASP A 49 28.29 -18.95 -21.64
CA ASP A 49 27.10 -19.67 -21.17
C ASP A 49 26.08 -18.62 -20.71
N ALA A 50 25.50 -17.91 -21.68
CA ALA A 50 24.47 -16.93 -21.42
C ALA A 50 23.20 -17.65 -20.97
N ILE A 51 22.76 -17.39 -19.73
CA ILE A 51 21.51 -17.88 -19.20
C ILE A 51 20.37 -17.08 -19.85
N ASP A 52 19.37 -17.78 -20.38
CA ASP A 52 18.16 -17.14 -20.89
C ASP A 52 17.50 -16.30 -19.77
N ALA A 53 17.25 -15.02 -20.05
CA ALA A 53 16.58 -14.13 -19.12
C ALA A 53 15.12 -14.61 -18.87
N PRO A 54 14.59 -14.44 -17.64
CA PRO A 54 13.17 -14.61 -17.39
C PRO A 54 12.32 -13.70 -18.30
N THR A 55 11.10 -14.14 -18.64
CA THR A 55 10.19 -13.39 -19.53
C THR A 55 8.76 -13.40 -18.98
N GLY A 56 7.85 -12.62 -19.57
CA GLY A 56 6.44 -12.59 -19.21
C GLY A 56 6.21 -12.12 -17.78
N ILE A 57 7.01 -11.16 -17.30
CA ILE A 57 6.88 -10.68 -15.94
C ILE A 57 5.55 -9.93 -15.76
N THR A 58 4.84 -10.25 -14.69
CA THR A 58 3.58 -9.60 -14.30
C THR A 58 3.60 -9.31 -12.81
N ALA A 59 2.95 -8.23 -12.40
CA ALA A 59 2.80 -7.86 -11.01
C ALA A 59 1.31 -7.65 -10.71
N LYS A 60 0.83 -8.19 -9.58
CA LYS A 60 -0.56 -8.06 -9.14
C LYS A 60 -0.62 -7.69 -7.67
N TYR A 61 -1.29 -6.58 -7.37
CA TYR A 61 -1.53 -6.14 -6.00
C TYR A 61 -2.73 -6.88 -5.41
N THR A 62 -2.61 -7.36 -4.17
CA THR A 62 -3.70 -8.00 -3.42
C THR A 62 -3.44 -7.81 -1.93
N SER A 63 -4.42 -7.24 -1.22
CA SER A 63 -4.44 -7.15 0.26
C SER A 63 -3.13 -6.67 0.90
N GLY A 64 -2.55 -5.57 0.40
CA GLY A 64 -1.35 -4.96 0.97
C GLY A 64 -0.02 -5.51 0.45
N SER A 65 -0.02 -6.49 -0.46
CA SER A 65 1.18 -7.08 -1.06
C SER A 65 1.11 -7.07 -2.57
N ILE A 66 2.26 -7.15 -3.24
CA ILE A 66 2.36 -7.36 -4.68
C ILE A 66 2.94 -8.76 -4.94
N THR A 67 2.20 -9.60 -5.66
CA THR A 67 2.71 -10.86 -6.18
C THR A 67 3.25 -10.64 -7.58
N VAL A 68 4.52 -10.92 -7.77
CA VAL A 68 5.26 -10.88 -9.04
C VAL A 68 5.38 -12.31 -9.56
N SER A 69 5.09 -12.52 -10.84
CA SER A 69 5.18 -13.81 -11.52
C SER A 69 5.90 -13.66 -12.85
N TRP A 70 6.66 -14.67 -13.26
CA TRP A 70 7.41 -14.70 -14.52
C TRP A 70 7.46 -16.10 -15.11
N ASN A 71 7.92 -16.23 -16.35
CA ASN A 71 8.33 -17.48 -16.97
C ASN A 71 9.80 -17.75 -16.63
N GLY A 72 10.06 -18.94 -16.08
CA GLY A 72 11.39 -19.30 -15.57
C GLY A 72 12.31 -19.95 -16.60
N THR A 73 13.59 -20.01 -16.23
CA THR A 73 14.66 -20.73 -16.93
C THR A 73 14.92 -22.06 -16.20
N GLU A 74 15.05 -23.16 -16.94
CA GLU A 74 15.17 -24.51 -16.36
C GLU A 74 16.42 -24.62 -15.47
N GLY A 75 16.22 -25.01 -14.20
CA GLY A 75 17.31 -25.19 -13.24
C GLY A 75 17.80 -23.90 -12.56
N ALA A 76 17.20 -22.75 -12.85
CA ALA A 76 17.59 -21.48 -12.26
C ALA A 76 16.96 -21.21 -10.88
N THR A 77 17.65 -20.40 -10.09
CA THR A 77 17.06 -19.59 -9.01
C THR A 77 16.93 -18.14 -9.45
N TYR A 78 16.20 -17.30 -8.72
CA TYR A 78 15.89 -15.94 -9.17
C TYR A 78 16.23 -14.85 -8.16
N ASN A 79 16.74 -13.75 -8.69
CA ASN A 79 16.91 -12.47 -8.00
C ASN A 79 15.80 -11.52 -8.45
N VAL A 80 15.05 -10.99 -7.49
CA VAL A 80 13.91 -10.10 -7.75
C VAL A 80 14.29 -8.69 -7.35
N TYR A 81 14.04 -7.75 -8.26
CA TYR A 81 14.37 -6.35 -8.07
C TYR A 81 13.12 -5.47 -8.16
N ARG A 82 13.16 -4.33 -7.49
CA ARG A 82 12.11 -3.32 -7.48
C ARG A 82 12.64 -1.93 -7.73
N SER A 83 11.90 -1.12 -8.46
CA SER A 83 12.19 0.29 -8.74
C SER A 83 10.95 1.17 -8.51
N ALA A 84 11.18 2.43 -8.14
CA ALA A 84 10.15 3.46 -8.06
C ALA A 84 9.94 4.22 -9.39
N ASP A 85 10.97 4.26 -10.24
CA ASP A 85 11.03 5.08 -11.45
C ASP A 85 11.19 4.26 -12.74
N GLY A 86 11.34 2.94 -12.63
CA GLY A 86 11.54 2.03 -13.75
C GLY A 86 12.96 2.07 -14.33
N THR A 87 13.90 2.74 -13.66
CA THR A 87 15.30 2.88 -14.12
C THR A 87 16.30 2.40 -13.07
N SER A 88 16.10 2.77 -11.81
CA SER A 88 17.00 2.42 -10.69
C SER A 88 16.39 1.29 -9.88
N PHE A 89 16.95 0.09 -10.00
CA PHE A 89 16.43 -1.13 -9.40
C PHE A 89 17.25 -1.56 -8.17
N ALA A 90 16.56 -1.86 -7.07
CA ALA A 90 17.14 -2.43 -5.86
C ALA A 90 16.75 -3.91 -5.70
N LEU A 91 17.70 -4.74 -5.28
CA LEU A 91 17.45 -6.16 -4.98
C LEU A 91 16.56 -6.26 -3.73
N ILE A 92 15.44 -6.96 -3.84
CA ILE A 92 14.49 -7.15 -2.72
C ILE A 92 14.38 -8.62 -2.29
N ALA A 93 14.79 -9.56 -3.15
CA ALA A 93 14.90 -10.97 -2.81
C ALA A 93 15.90 -11.69 -3.73
N GLN A 94 16.52 -12.76 -3.23
CA GLN A 94 17.48 -13.58 -3.96
C GLN A 94 17.28 -15.06 -3.67
N GLY A 95 17.72 -15.92 -4.58
CA GLY A 95 17.66 -17.38 -4.40
C GLY A 95 16.24 -17.94 -4.43
N ILE A 96 15.30 -17.26 -5.07
CA ILE A 96 13.92 -17.75 -5.22
C ILE A 96 13.92 -18.97 -6.14
N THR A 97 13.33 -20.08 -5.71
CA THR A 97 13.31 -21.35 -6.47
C THR A 97 12.01 -21.54 -7.27
N THR A 98 10.99 -20.73 -7.00
CA THR A 98 9.72 -20.68 -7.73
C THR A 98 9.74 -19.57 -8.79
N THR A 99 8.77 -19.57 -9.70
CA THR A 99 8.60 -18.50 -10.70
C THR A 99 7.64 -17.40 -10.23
N THR A 100 7.50 -17.26 -8.92
CA THR A 100 6.66 -16.26 -8.26
C THR A 100 7.34 -15.77 -6.98
N TYR A 101 7.08 -14.51 -6.63
CA TYR A 101 7.55 -13.87 -5.40
C TYR A 101 6.49 -12.88 -4.88
N THR A 102 6.27 -12.83 -3.56
CA THR A 102 5.36 -11.87 -2.93
C THR A 102 6.14 -10.81 -2.17
N ASP A 103 6.08 -9.58 -2.69
CA ASP A 103 6.56 -8.38 -2.01
C ASP A 103 5.52 -7.93 -0.96
N THR A 104 5.84 -8.17 0.31
CA THR A 104 4.97 -7.86 1.46
C THR A 104 5.11 -6.43 1.97
N LYS A 105 6.04 -5.66 1.42
CA LYS A 105 6.28 -4.25 1.79
C LYS A 105 6.49 -3.42 0.52
N PRO A 106 5.52 -3.40 -0.41
CA PRO A 106 5.63 -2.62 -1.64
C PRO A 106 5.75 -1.12 -1.33
N LEU A 107 6.31 -0.35 -2.26
CA LEU A 107 6.27 1.10 -2.18
C LEU A 107 4.81 1.57 -2.24
N THR A 108 4.46 2.60 -1.50
CA THR A 108 3.09 3.17 -1.52
C THR A 108 2.72 3.81 -2.85
N ALA A 109 3.72 4.24 -3.62
CA ALA A 109 3.58 4.81 -4.96
C ALA A 109 3.77 3.74 -6.05
N THR A 110 4.21 4.13 -7.24
CA THR A 110 4.49 3.21 -8.33
C THR A 110 5.62 2.24 -7.99
N ASN A 111 5.42 0.98 -8.35
CA ASN A 111 6.43 -0.08 -8.29
C ASN A 111 6.62 -0.64 -9.70
N TYR A 112 7.88 -0.88 -10.05
CA TYR A 112 8.30 -1.63 -11.22
C TYR A 112 9.13 -2.81 -10.76
N TYR A 113 8.98 -3.96 -11.41
CA TYR A 113 9.73 -5.17 -11.08
C TYR A 113 10.50 -5.68 -12.29
N ARG A 114 11.61 -6.37 -12.02
CA ARG A 114 12.34 -7.20 -12.98
C ARG A 114 13.00 -8.35 -12.24
N VAL A 115 13.36 -9.40 -12.98
CA VAL A 115 13.93 -10.62 -12.41
C VAL A 115 15.13 -11.07 -13.23
N GLU A 116 16.17 -11.56 -12.55
CA GLU A 116 17.32 -12.24 -13.16
C GLU A 116 17.31 -13.72 -12.77
N ALA A 117 17.73 -14.60 -13.68
CA ALA A 117 17.94 -16.01 -13.43
C ALA A 117 19.39 -16.27 -13.02
N VAL A 118 19.61 -17.23 -12.13
CA VAL A 118 20.94 -17.61 -11.62
C VAL A 118 21.12 -19.13 -11.67
N ILE A 119 22.19 -19.59 -12.32
CA ILE A 119 22.60 -21.00 -12.41
C ILE A 119 24.10 -21.06 -12.12
N ASP A 120 24.50 -21.88 -11.14
CA ASP A 120 25.91 -22.06 -10.75
C ASP A 120 26.68 -20.73 -10.57
N ASP A 121 26.05 -19.77 -9.87
CA ASP A 121 26.54 -18.40 -9.61
C ASP A 121 26.70 -17.47 -10.84
N ILE A 122 26.31 -17.94 -12.03
CA ILE A 122 26.20 -17.11 -13.23
C ILE A 122 24.81 -16.48 -13.26
N THR A 123 24.72 -15.20 -13.62
CA THR A 123 23.46 -14.44 -13.67
C THR A 123 23.09 -14.12 -15.13
N SER A 124 21.81 -14.24 -15.48
CA SER A 124 21.29 -13.82 -16.79
C SER A 124 21.24 -12.30 -16.93
N GLU A 125 20.94 -11.82 -18.14
CA GLU A 125 20.37 -10.48 -18.28
C GLU A 125 19.03 -10.38 -17.52
N PRO A 126 18.61 -9.18 -17.10
CA PRO A 126 17.30 -8.99 -16.49
C PRO A 126 16.16 -9.28 -17.48
N SER A 127 15.01 -9.69 -16.95
CA SER A 127 13.75 -9.68 -17.69
C SER A 127 13.41 -8.28 -18.22
N GLU A 128 12.40 -8.20 -19.09
CA GLU A 128 11.70 -6.94 -19.29
C GLU A 128 11.18 -6.37 -17.96
N ILE A 129 10.90 -5.06 -17.94
CA ILE A 129 10.32 -4.40 -16.78
C ILE A 129 8.82 -4.68 -16.78
N SER A 130 8.26 -4.99 -15.61
CA SER A 130 6.80 -5.12 -15.46
C SER A 130 6.08 -3.83 -15.83
N GLU A 131 4.82 -3.92 -16.22
CA GLU A 131 3.93 -2.75 -16.20
C GLU A 131 3.96 -2.07 -14.82
N PRO A 132 3.83 -0.72 -14.76
CA PRO A 132 3.78 0.00 -13.50
C PRO A 132 2.60 -0.49 -12.68
N ILE A 133 2.85 -0.77 -11.39
CA ILE A 133 1.78 -1.09 -10.45
C ILE A 133 1.83 -0.17 -9.25
N ILE A 134 0.71 0.47 -8.97
CA ILE A 134 0.52 1.27 -7.77
C ILE A 134 -0.35 0.42 -6.84
N PRO A 135 0.11 0.06 -5.63
CA PRO A 135 -0.75 -0.54 -4.62
C PRO A 135 -2.06 0.21 -4.49
N ASN A 136 -3.17 -0.50 -4.53
CA ASN A 136 -4.50 0.10 -4.51
C ASN A 136 -4.74 1.06 -5.70
N SER A 137 -4.42 0.71 -6.96
CA SER A 137 -4.74 1.56 -8.13
C SER A 137 -6.18 1.47 -8.63
N GLU A 138 -6.97 0.50 -8.16
CA GLU A 138 -8.38 0.39 -8.54
C GLU A 138 -9.19 1.49 -7.86
N ALA A 139 -9.87 2.32 -8.66
CA ALA A 139 -10.76 3.37 -8.15
C ALA A 139 -11.73 2.76 -7.12
N LEU A 140 -11.81 3.40 -5.94
CA LEU A 140 -12.75 2.96 -4.93
C LEU A 140 -14.18 3.14 -5.46
N GLU A 141 -15.03 2.15 -5.22
CA GLU A 141 -16.40 2.17 -5.71
C GLU A 141 -17.18 3.34 -5.13
N GLU A 142 -18.07 3.92 -5.94
CA GLU A 142 -19.00 4.95 -5.47
C GLU A 142 -19.90 4.40 -4.35
N GLY A 143 -20.17 5.22 -3.35
CA GLY A 143 -21.04 4.87 -2.23
C GLY A 143 -20.80 5.72 -0.99
N LEU A 144 -21.54 5.40 0.07
CA LEU A 144 -21.35 6.01 1.38
C LEU A 144 -20.25 5.25 2.13
N TYR A 145 -19.24 5.96 2.61
CA TYR A 145 -18.19 5.42 3.47
C TYR A 145 -18.47 5.85 4.91
N LEU A 146 -18.43 4.89 5.84
CA LEU A 146 -18.68 5.14 7.26
C LEU A 146 -17.57 4.56 8.11
N GLY A 147 -17.06 5.36 9.03
CA GLY A 147 -16.24 4.94 10.16
C GLY A 147 -16.91 5.42 11.45
N ILE A 148 -16.61 4.75 12.57
CA ILE A 148 -17.20 5.11 13.87
C ILE A 148 -16.07 5.25 14.89
N MET A 149 -16.13 6.33 15.66
CA MET A 149 -15.25 6.56 16.80
C MET A 149 -16.11 6.52 18.07
N GLY A 150 -16.04 5.41 18.80
CA GLY A 150 -16.55 5.36 20.18
C GLY A 150 -15.49 5.90 21.13
N PHE A 151 -15.89 6.46 22.27
CA PHE A 151 -14.95 7.00 23.24
C PHE A 151 -15.45 6.85 24.67
N ASN A 152 -14.52 6.57 25.59
CA ASN A 152 -14.71 6.71 27.04
C ASN A 152 -13.40 7.11 27.73
N TYR A 153 -12.69 6.20 28.41
CA TYR A 153 -11.26 6.27 28.75
C TYR A 153 -10.37 5.97 27.54
N ASP A 154 -10.88 5.17 26.60
CA ASP A 154 -10.19 4.77 25.37
C ASP A 154 -10.94 5.31 24.15
N ILE A 155 -10.28 5.22 22.98
CA ILE A 155 -10.91 5.40 21.68
C ILE A 155 -11.15 4.02 21.04
N TYR A 156 -12.40 3.74 20.68
CA TYR A 156 -12.81 2.55 19.95
C TYR A 156 -13.04 2.90 18.49
N LYS A 157 -12.37 2.20 17.58
CA LYS A 157 -12.39 2.51 16.15
C LYS A 157 -13.10 1.41 15.37
N TYR A 158 -14.19 1.77 14.69
CA TYR A 158 -14.71 1.00 13.56
C TYR A 158 -14.09 1.58 12.27
N PRO A 159 -13.48 0.74 11.41
CA PRO A 159 -12.76 1.21 10.24
C PRO A 159 -13.67 1.98 9.28
N LEU A 160 -13.13 3.03 8.67
CA LEU A 160 -13.79 3.77 7.60
C LEU A 160 -13.82 2.90 6.33
N SER A 161 -14.99 2.39 5.97
CA SER A 161 -15.17 1.55 4.78
C SER A 161 -16.48 1.85 4.07
N LYS A 162 -16.59 1.43 2.80
CA LYS A 162 -17.84 1.51 2.04
C LYS A 162 -18.94 0.77 2.80
N LEU A 163 -20.13 1.36 2.84
CA LEU A 163 -21.30 0.73 3.43
C LEU A 163 -21.92 -0.29 2.46
N ASP A 164 -22.13 -1.48 3.00
CA ASP A 164 -22.91 -2.56 2.43
C ASP A 164 -23.70 -3.28 3.54
N GLN A 165 -24.48 -4.30 3.20
CA GLN A 165 -25.32 -5.00 4.17
C GLN A 165 -24.51 -5.66 5.31
N ASN A 166 -23.30 -6.14 5.00
CA ASN A 166 -22.42 -6.77 5.99
C ASN A 166 -21.77 -5.72 6.88
N SER A 167 -21.27 -4.62 6.30
CA SER A 167 -20.64 -3.55 7.06
C SER A 167 -21.64 -2.86 7.99
N ILE A 168 -22.89 -2.68 7.58
CA ILE A 168 -23.96 -2.15 8.44
C ILE A 168 -24.18 -3.08 9.64
N SER A 169 -24.28 -4.38 9.40
CA SER A 169 -24.46 -5.37 10.47
C SER A 169 -23.27 -5.35 11.44
N ASN A 170 -22.05 -5.24 10.92
CA ASN A 170 -20.83 -5.15 11.71
C ASN A 170 -20.72 -3.84 12.50
N ALA A 171 -21.14 -2.71 11.91
CA ALA A 171 -21.17 -1.41 12.57
C ALA A 171 -22.18 -1.41 13.74
N ASN A 172 -23.37 -2.00 13.54
CA ASN A 172 -24.34 -2.18 14.63
C ASN A 172 -23.77 -3.04 15.75
N ASN A 173 -23.16 -4.19 15.43
CA ASN A 173 -22.52 -5.05 16.42
C ASN A 173 -21.38 -4.33 17.17
N PHE A 174 -20.62 -3.48 16.48
CA PHE A 174 -19.59 -2.66 17.09
C PHE A 174 -20.19 -1.67 18.09
N ILE A 175 -21.25 -0.94 17.70
CA ILE A 175 -21.95 0.01 18.58
C ILE A 175 -22.54 -0.71 19.80
N ASP A 176 -23.22 -1.83 19.59
CA ASP A 176 -23.86 -2.61 20.67
C ASP A 176 -22.83 -3.19 21.66
N ALA A 177 -21.57 -3.35 21.24
CA ALA A 177 -20.48 -3.82 22.08
C ALA A 177 -19.79 -2.69 22.88
N LEU A 178 -20.09 -1.42 22.61
CA LEU A 178 -19.49 -0.29 23.34
C LEU A 178 -20.00 -0.25 24.79
N ALA A 179 -19.07 -0.13 25.73
CA ALA A 179 -19.38 0.01 27.14
C ALA A 179 -19.46 1.49 27.55
N ILE A 180 -20.51 1.84 28.29
CA ILE A 180 -20.65 3.16 28.91
C ILE A 180 -19.70 3.24 30.11
N ASP A 181 -18.89 4.30 30.18
CA ASP A 181 -18.03 4.59 31.32
C ASP A 181 -17.98 6.11 31.60
N ARG A 182 -17.36 6.53 32.70
CA ARG A 182 -17.43 7.89 33.25
C ARG A 182 -16.47 8.90 32.60
N GLN A 183 -15.49 8.44 31.85
CA GLN A 183 -14.53 9.31 31.19
C GLN A 183 -15.01 9.63 29.78
N THR A 184 -14.73 10.85 29.32
CA THR A 184 -15.16 11.32 28.00
C THR A 184 -13.97 11.93 27.25
N LEU A 185 -13.40 11.18 26.31
CA LEU A 185 -12.38 11.66 25.35
C LEU A 185 -13.02 12.36 24.13
N LEU A 186 -13.89 13.34 24.36
CA LEU A 186 -14.68 13.99 23.32
C LEU A 186 -13.81 14.70 22.27
N TYR A 187 -12.92 15.62 22.67
CA TYR A 187 -12.08 16.36 21.72
C TYR A 187 -11.11 15.43 21.01
N TYR A 188 -10.43 14.56 21.76
CA TYR A 188 -9.47 13.61 21.20
C TYR A 188 -10.14 12.67 20.18
N SER A 189 -11.37 12.22 20.43
CA SER A 189 -12.09 11.37 19.46
C SER A 189 -12.36 12.07 18.12
N VAL A 190 -12.79 13.33 18.14
CA VAL A 190 -13.06 14.13 16.93
C VAL A 190 -11.76 14.46 16.20
N ASP A 191 -10.71 14.80 16.94
CA ASP A 191 -9.36 15.04 16.43
C ASP A 191 -8.81 13.80 15.69
N GLN A 192 -8.97 12.62 16.30
CA GLN A 192 -8.62 11.34 15.68
C GLN A 192 -9.50 11.02 14.47
N ALA A 193 -10.76 11.46 14.43
CA ALA A 193 -11.66 11.20 13.30
C ALA A 193 -11.19 11.97 12.06
N ILE A 194 -10.83 13.25 12.22
CA ILE A 194 -10.26 14.07 11.13
C ILE A 194 -8.98 13.41 10.61
N THR A 195 -8.04 13.08 11.50
CA THR A 195 -6.77 12.44 11.13
C THR A 195 -6.99 11.09 10.43
N THR A 196 -7.94 10.29 10.91
CA THR A 196 -8.30 9.01 10.28
C THR A 196 -8.82 9.24 8.87
N MET A 197 -9.77 10.15 8.68
CA MET A 197 -10.35 10.44 7.36
C MET A 197 -9.31 11.02 6.38
N GLN A 198 -8.38 11.86 6.85
CA GLN A 198 -7.31 12.43 6.03
C GLN A 198 -6.26 11.40 5.60
N SER A 199 -5.99 10.41 6.44
CA SER A 199 -5.03 9.34 6.15
C SER A 199 -5.65 8.16 5.37
N CYS A 200 -6.98 8.09 5.30
CA CYS A 200 -7.68 7.00 4.64
C CYS A 200 -7.75 7.21 3.13
N ARG A 201 -7.71 6.11 2.38
CA ARG A 201 -7.99 6.12 0.95
C ARG A 201 -9.49 6.27 0.73
N LEU A 202 -9.91 7.30 0.01
CA LEU A 202 -11.32 7.60 -0.31
C LEU A 202 -11.52 7.66 -1.83
N PRO A 203 -12.78 7.52 -2.32
CA PRO A 203 -13.07 7.67 -3.75
C PRO A 203 -12.64 9.02 -4.31
N ASP A 204 -12.09 9.04 -5.53
CA ASP A 204 -11.61 10.26 -6.18
C ASP A 204 -12.74 11.27 -6.50
N ASN A 205 -13.98 10.80 -6.54
CA ASN A 205 -15.20 11.57 -6.79
C ASN A 205 -15.98 11.90 -5.50
N LEU A 206 -15.29 12.00 -4.36
CA LEU A 206 -15.90 12.35 -3.08
C LEU A 206 -16.65 13.69 -3.19
N MET A 207 -17.94 13.69 -2.85
CA MET A 207 -18.77 14.91 -2.88
C MET A 207 -18.90 15.61 -1.53
N ASN A 208 -18.67 14.90 -0.43
CA ASN A 208 -18.85 15.40 0.92
C ASN A 208 -17.93 14.65 1.89
N ALA A 209 -17.35 15.37 2.85
CA ALA A 209 -16.73 14.80 4.03
C ALA A 209 -17.42 15.37 5.28
N ALA A 210 -18.10 14.50 6.03
CA ALA A 210 -18.88 14.91 7.20
C ALA A 210 -18.44 14.16 8.47
N ILE A 211 -18.51 14.88 9.60
CA ILE A 211 -18.34 14.32 10.94
C ILE A 211 -19.61 14.63 11.73
N VAL A 212 -20.20 13.63 12.36
CA VAL A 212 -21.38 13.80 13.23
C VAL A 212 -21.00 13.32 14.62
N THR A 213 -20.93 14.27 15.56
CA THR A 213 -20.53 14.01 16.94
C THR A 213 -21.77 13.94 17.83
N PHE A 214 -21.93 12.83 18.55
CA PHE A 214 -22.95 12.68 19.59
C PHE A 214 -22.29 12.73 20.95
N THR A 215 -22.87 13.48 21.88
CA THR A 215 -22.39 13.52 23.28
C THR A 215 -23.55 13.84 24.22
N ASP A 216 -23.46 13.38 25.46
CA ASP A 216 -24.33 13.82 26.55
C ASP A 216 -23.58 14.66 27.59
N GLY A 217 -22.24 14.76 27.48
CA GLY A 217 -21.38 15.28 28.53
C GLY A 217 -20.32 16.27 28.06
N LEU A 218 -19.54 16.72 29.04
CA LEU A 218 -18.34 17.53 28.83
C LEU A 218 -17.17 16.65 28.37
N ASP A 219 -16.15 17.26 27.77
CA ASP A 219 -14.85 16.59 27.72
C ASP A 219 -14.27 16.53 29.14
N MET A 220 -13.68 15.40 29.52
CA MET A 220 -13.11 15.23 30.86
C MET A 220 -11.73 14.59 30.86
N GLY A 221 -11.17 14.26 29.70
CA GLY A 221 -9.98 13.39 29.63
C GLY A 221 -9.10 13.56 28.41
N SER A 222 -9.49 14.36 27.41
CA SER A 222 -8.71 14.48 26.18
C SER A 222 -7.31 15.04 26.44
N LEU A 223 -7.13 15.94 27.40
CA LEU A 223 -5.82 16.48 27.80
C LEU A 223 -4.90 15.45 28.45
N MET A 224 -5.46 14.35 28.99
CA MET A 224 -4.70 13.32 29.71
C MET A 224 -4.18 12.22 28.77
N VAL A 225 -4.49 12.28 27.48
CA VAL A 225 -4.07 11.26 26.52
C VAL A 225 -2.62 11.48 26.12
N ASP A 226 -1.80 10.43 26.22
CA ASP A 226 -0.40 10.46 25.80
C ASP A 226 -0.26 10.97 24.35
N GLY A 227 0.56 12.01 24.17
CA GLY A 227 0.82 12.63 22.87
C GLY A 227 -0.08 13.82 22.54
N VAL A 228 -1.09 14.12 23.36
CA VAL A 228 -1.78 15.42 23.34
C VAL A 228 -0.87 16.47 23.96
N SER A 229 -0.78 17.64 23.33
CA SER A 229 0.16 18.72 23.70
C SER A 229 -0.51 19.99 24.20
N TYR A 230 -1.83 19.96 24.38
CA TYR A 230 -2.61 21.06 24.90
C TYR A 230 -2.68 20.95 26.43
N GLU A 231 -2.68 22.11 27.10
CA GLU A 231 -2.74 22.18 28.57
C GLU A 231 -4.12 22.60 29.06
N GLU A 232 -4.95 23.21 28.20
CA GLU A 232 -6.27 23.75 28.53
C GLU A 232 -7.33 23.30 27.51
N ASP A 233 -8.56 23.07 27.98
CA ASP A 233 -9.66 22.62 27.12
C ASP A 233 -10.04 23.66 26.05
N GLU A 234 -9.99 24.94 26.39
CA GLU A 234 -10.24 26.05 25.47
C GLU A 234 -9.21 26.08 24.33
N GLU A 235 -7.96 25.73 24.63
CA GLU A 235 -6.90 25.66 23.63
C GLU A 235 -7.14 24.48 22.68
N TYR A 236 -7.41 23.29 23.22
CA TYR A 236 -7.64 22.10 22.40
C TYR A 236 -8.90 22.26 21.54
N SER A 237 -10.03 22.67 22.13
CA SER A 237 -11.26 22.87 21.37
C SER A 237 -11.13 23.97 20.31
N ALA A 238 -10.36 25.03 20.55
CA ALA A 238 -10.06 26.05 19.54
C ALA A 238 -9.19 25.53 18.40
N ALA A 239 -8.13 24.78 18.70
CA ALA A 239 -7.30 24.15 17.69
C ALA A 239 -8.13 23.18 16.83
N LEU A 240 -8.98 22.37 17.46
CA LEU A 240 -9.85 21.43 16.77
C LEU A 240 -10.90 22.12 15.89
N ASN A 241 -11.49 23.23 16.35
CA ASN A 241 -12.36 24.04 15.50
C ASN A 241 -11.62 24.62 14.28
N ALA A 242 -10.35 25.01 14.46
CA ALA A 242 -9.51 25.46 13.35
C ALA A 242 -9.23 24.32 12.36
N ARG A 243 -9.02 23.08 12.82
CA ARG A 243 -8.92 21.90 11.94
C ARG A 243 -10.20 21.73 11.13
N ILE A 244 -11.36 21.71 11.79
CA ILE A 244 -12.68 21.56 11.16
C ILE A 244 -12.92 22.63 10.08
N LYS A 245 -12.53 23.88 10.34
CA LYS A 245 -12.81 25.00 9.41
C LYS A 245 -11.83 25.14 8.27
N ASN A 246 -10.58 24.74 8.46
CA ASN A 246 -9.49 25.07 7.53
C ASN A 246 -8.86 23.87 6.85
N GLU A 247 -9.04 22.66 7.38
CA GLU A 247 -8.50 21.45 6.78
C GLU A 247 -9.49 20.80 5.81
N ASN A 248 -8.96 19.98 4.91
CA ASN A 248 -9.73 19.22 3.94
C ASN A 248 -9.53 17.71 4.13
N ILE A 249 -10.52 16.94 3.71
CA ILE A 249 -10.48 15.47 3.58
C ILE A 249 -10.61 15.15 2.10
N ALA A 250 -9.56 14.58 1.49
CA ALA A 250 -9.50 14.31 0.05
C ALA A 250 -9.91 15.51 -0.83
N GLY A 251 -9.49 16.73 -0.43
CA GLY A 251 -9.82 17.97 -1.13
C GLY A 251 -11.19 18.57 -0.81
N MET A 252 -12.03 17.90 -0.02
CA MET A 252 -13.33 18.40 0.41
C MET A 252 -13.24 19.12 1.76
N PRO A 253 -13.95 20.25 1.96
CA PRO A 253 -14.06 20.88 3.27
C PRO A 253 -14.84 19.99 4.24
N ILE A 254 -14.52 20.09 5.54
CA ILE A 254 -15.15 19.29 6.58
C ILE A 254 -16.48 19.92 7.00
N THR A 255 -17.57 19.16 6.87
CA THR A 255 -18.88 19.54 7.43
C THR A 255 -19.08 18.82 8.76
N ALA A 256 -19.00 19.53 9.87
CA ALA A 256 -19.11 18.93 11.20
C ALA A 256 -20.43 19.32 11.88
N TYR A 257 -21.15 18.32 12.36
CA TYR A 257 -22.38 18.45 13.14
C TYR A 257 -22.15 17.92 14.55
N THR A 258 -22.76 18.58 15.53
CA THR A 258 -22.72 18.12 16.92
C THR A 258 -24.13 18.07 17.47
N ILE A 259 -24.49 16.94 18.07
CA ILE A 259 -25.80 16.69 18.64
C ILE A 259 -25.60 16.31 20.11
N GLY A 260 -25.99 17.22 20.99
CA GLY A 260 -25.83 17.09 22.43
C GLY A 260 -27.13 16.76 23.13
N VAL A 261 -27.27 15.58 23.73
CA VAL A 261 -28.37 15.25 24.65
C VAL A 261 -27.91 15.54 26.07
N LYS A 262 -28.14 16.74 26.59
CA LYS A 262 -27.51 17.15 27.85
C LYS A 262 -27.79 16.20 29.02
N GLY A 263 -26.74 15.55 29.51
CA GLY A 263 -26.74 14.68 30.67
C GLY A 263 -27.11 15.40 31.96
N LYS A 264 -27.64 14.65 32.93
CA LYS A 264 -28.04 15.22 34.24
C LYS A 264 -26.84 15.64 35.09
N ASP A 265 -25.69 15.10 34.79
CA ASP A 265 -24.38 15.30 35.42
C ASP A 265 -23.58 16.46 34.79
N VAL A 266 -24.07 17.07 33.71
CA VAL A 266 -23.50 18.30 33.15
C VAL A 266 -23.68 19.45 34.13
N THR A 267 -22.60 19.80 34.83
CA THR A 267 -22.57 20.88 35.83
C THR A 267 -22.31 22.25 35.22
N ASP A 268 -21.54 22.32 34.12
CA ASP A 268 -21.30 23.54 33.36
C ASP A 268 -22.03 23.50 32.01
N VAL A 269 -23.24 24.07 31.99
CA VAL A 269 -24.08 24.13 30.77
C VAL A 269 -23.47 25.07 29.71
N ASN A 270 -22.73 26.09 30.12
CA ASN A 270 -22.11 27.02 29.16
C ASN A 270 -20.95 26.34 28.44
N LYS A 271 -20.11 25.61 29.19
CA LYS A 271 -19.05 24.78 28.61
C LYS A 271 -19.62 23.70 27.69
N PHE A 272 -20.70 23.02 28.10
CA PHE A 272 -21.38 22.03 27.25
C PHE A 272 -21.80 22.63 25.89
N ARG A 273 -22.50 23.78 25.91
CA ARG A 273 -22.90 24.48 24.67
C ARG A 273 -21.71 24.97 23.86
N SER A 274 -20.67 25.46 24.53
CA SER A 274 -19.42 25.85 23.88
C SER A 274 -18.80 24.67 23.16
N ASN A 275 -18.76 23.48 23.78
CA ASN A 275 -18.22 22.28 23.15
C ASN A 275 -18.98 21.89 21.89
N LEU A 276 -20.32 21.94 21.93
CA LEU A 276 -21.13 21.71 20.71
C LEU A 276 -20.75 22.70 19.60
N GLN A 277 -20.65 23.99 19.91
CA GLN A 277 -20.29 25.00 18.91
C GLN A 277 -18.87 24.83 18.37
N MET A 278 -17.90 24.48 19.22
CA MET A 278 -16.50 24.34 18.84
C MET A 278 -16.23 23.07 18.02
N LEU A 279 -17.05 22.04 18.19
CA LEU A 279 -16.94 20.78 17.43
C LEU A 279 -17.82 20.77 16.17
N ALA A 280 -18.58 21.85 15.91
CA ALA A 280 -19.36 22.04 14.70
C ALA A 280 -18.65 22.96 13.70
N SER A 281 -18.93 22.77 12.40
CA SER A 281 -18.35 23.63 11.35
C SER A 281 -18.98 25.02 11.32
N SER A 282 -20.23 25.16 11.77
CA SER A 282 -20.91 26.42 11.98
C SER A 282 -21.87 26.35 13.18
N PRO A 283 -22.29 27.49 13.76
CA PRO A 283 -23.23 27.51 14.88
C PRO A 283 -24.57 26.84 14.57
N GLU A 284 -25.06 26.89 13.33
CA GLU A 284 -26.31 26.21 12.94
C GLU A 284 -26.18 24.68 12.86
N ASN A 285 -24.96 24.14 12.86
CA ASN A 285 -24.71 22.70 12.90
C ASN A 285 -24.53 22.15 14.33
N ALA A 286 -24.71 23.00 15.34
CA ALA A 286 -24.65 22.63 16.75
C ALA A 286 -26.05 22.54 17.37
N PHE A 287 -26.48 21.33 17.72
CA PHE A 287 -27.82 21.04 18.23
C PHE A 287 -27.76 20.58 19.69
N GLU A 288 -28.38 21.34 20.59
CA GLU A 288 -28.75 20.84 21.92
C GLU A 288 -30.18 20.28 21.83
N VAL A 289 -30.35 19.03 22.24
CA VAL A 289 -31.62 18.32 22.20
C VAL A 289 -31.99 17.78 23.58
N SER A 290 -33.28 17.59 23.81
CA SER A 290 -33.82 17.12 25.09
C SER A 290 -33.81 15.59 25.21
N ASP A 291 -34.00 14.88 24.09
CA ASP A 291 -34.05 13.42 24.05
C ASP A 291 -33.80 12.86 22.63
N ILE A 292 -33.81 11.52 22.53
CA ILE A 292 -33.52 10.78 21.29
C ILE A 292 -34.53 10.99 20.17
N SER A 293 -35.75 11.46 20.46
CA SER A 293 -36.77 11.74 19.44
C SER A 293 -36.42 12.98 18.62
N GLU A 294 -35.85 14.00 19.26
CA GLU A 294 -35.34 15.21 18.59
C GLU A 294 -34.11 14.88 17.74
N VAL A 295 -33.23 13.98 18.21
CA VAL A 295 -32.12 13.46 17.41
C VAL A 295 -32.61 12.86 16.10
N LYS A 296 -33.66 12.04 16.15
CA LYS A 296 -34.24 11.42 14.94
C LYS A 296 -34.81 12.46 13.98
N ALA A 297 -35.40 13.54 14.49
CA ALA A 297 -35.95 14.61 13.66
C ALA A 297 -34.86 15.44 12.95
N ILE A 298 -33.66 15.55 13.53
CA ILE A 298 -32.51 16.23 12.90
C ILE A 298 -31.93 15.36 11.77
N LEU A 299 -31.98 14.04 11.91
CA LEU A 299 -31.38 13.08 10.97
C LEU A 299 -32.32 12.61 9.85
N SER A 300 -33.61 12.97 9.92
CA SER A 300 -34.66 12.60 8.94
C SER A 300 -34.86 13.66 7.86
#